data_AF-K0T3N6-F1
#
_entry.id   AF-K0T3N6-F1
#
_cell.length_a   1.000
_cell.length_b   1.000
_cell.length_c   1.000
_cell.angle_alpha   90.00
_cell.angle_beta   90.00
_cell.angle_gamma   90.00
#
_symmetry.space_group_name_H-M   'P 1'
#
loop_
_entity.id
_entity.type
_entity.pdbx_description
1 polymer ?
#
loop_
_entity_poly.entity_id
_entity_poly.type
_entity_poly.pdbx_seq_one_letter_code
_entity_poly.pdbx_strand_id
1 'polypeptide(L)'
;MKLSGIIVASSIAASSAFVPAPRQQPAPSTELNVATKGKIGPVRRAISSVTKDNFSATLAEIEPFLLEDTGITFYKKSMRRLGMKARVLGVEMPADYARDAKCTAKRREKQDAFCQIKAEEAAAAAAAAAEEEAAAAAAEEEAAAAVEEESATEEEPATED
;
A
#
# COMPACT_ATOMS: atom_id res chain seq x y z
N MET A 1 -40.06 53.70 70.29
CA MET A 1 -39.16 53.51 69.14
C MET A 1 -39.15 52.01 68.82
N LYS A 2 -39.71 51.59 67.68
CA LYS A 2 -39.80 50.19 67.26
C LYS A 2 -38.71 49.94 66.23
N LEU A 3 -37.78 49.03 66.50
CA LEU A 3 -36.74 48.62 65.56
C LEU A 3 -37.22 47.36 64.82
N SER A 4 -37.39 47.51 63.50
CA SER A 4 -37.72 46.42 62.57
C SER A 4 -36.41 45.83 62.04
N GLY A 5 -36.17 44.53 62.30
CA GLY A 5 -35.02 43.79 61.78
C GLY A 5 -35.36 43.12 60.45
N ILE A 6 -34.59 43.40 59.40
CA ILE A 6 -34.66 42.74 58.10
C ILE A 6 -33.71 41.54 58.13
N ILE A 7 -34.26 40.33 58.03
CA ILE A 7 -33.48 39.09 57.89
C ILE A 7 -33.23 38.85 56.41
N VAL A 8 -31.97 38.93 55.99
CA VAL A 8 -31.51 38.59 54.63
C VAL A 8 -31.21 37.09 54.59
N ALA A 9 -32.01 36.33 53.85
CA ALA A 9 -31.81 34.91 53.62
C ALA A 9 -30.87 34.69 52.43
N SER A 10 -29.63 34.25 52.68
CA SER A 10 -28.70 33.80 51.63
C SER A 10 -29.04 32.38 51.19
N SER A 11 -29.45 32.19 49.95
CA SER A 11 -29.61 30.87 49.32
C SER A 11 -28.32 30.49 48.59
N ILE A 12 -27.61 29.50 49.11
CA ILE A 12 -26.46 28.86 48.46
C ILE A 12 -27.01 27.74 47.58
N ALA A 13 -27.00 27.94 46.27
CA ALA A 13 -27.34 26.91 45.29
C ALA A 13 -26.14 25.97 45.09
N ALA A 14 -26.30 24.70 45.45
CA ALA A 14 -25.29 23.67 45.27
C ALA A 14 -25.10 23.32 43.78
N SER A 15 -23.89 23.48 43.27
CA SER A 15 -23.49 23.02 41.94
C SER A 15 -23.22 21.51 41.98
N SER A 16 -24.09 20.71 41.37
CA SER A 16 -23.83 19.28 41.14
C SER A 16 -22.79 19.12 40.03
N ALA A 17 -21.54 18.89 40.41
CA ALA A 17 -20.45 18.61 39.48
C ALA A 17 -20.66 17.23 38.81
N PHE A 18 -20.77 17.24 37.48
CA PHE A 18 -20.77 16.06 36.63
C PHE A 18 -19.37 15.41 36.69
N VAL A 19 -19.19 14.41 37.56
CA VAL A 19 -17.96 13.62 37.64
C VAL A 19 -18.00 12.55 36.54
N PRO A 20 -17.10 12.56 35.55
CA PRO A 20 -17.01 11.46 34.59
C PRO A 20 -16.57 10.19 35.34
N ALA A 21 -17.41 9.16 35.30
CA ALA A 21 -17.11 7.87 35.89
C ALA A 21 -15.77 7.31 35.32
N PRO A 22 -14.87 6.79 36.17
CA PRO A 22 -13.66 6.14 35.68
C PRO A 22 -14.08 4.91 34.85
N ARG A 23 -13.79 4.95 33.54
CA ARG A 23 -13.90 3.78 32.69
C ARG A 23 -12.96 2.71 33.25
N GLN A 24 -13.52 1.69 33.90
CA GLN A 24 -12.79 0.46 34.23
C GLN A 24 -12.18 -0.09 32.95
N GLN A 25 -10.86 0.01 32.83
CA GLN A 25 -10.14 -0.68 31.77
C GLN A 25 -10.07 -2.16 32.16
N PRO A 26 -10.50 -3.08 31.29
CA PRO A 26 -10.30 -4.50 31.55
C PRO A 26 -8.80 -4.79 31.60
N ALA A 27 -8.40 -5.68 32.51
CA ALA A 27 -7.02 -6.13 32.66
C ALA A 27 -6.47 -6.67 31.32
N PRO A 28 -5.16 -6.51 31.05
CA PRO A 28 -4.54 -7.04 29.84
C PRO A 28 -4.49 -8.57 29.93
N SER A 29 -5.46 -9.26 29.32
CA SER A 29 -5.36 -10.71 29.11
C SER A 29 -4.32 -10.97 28.03
N THR A 30 -3.41 -11.91 28.29
CA THR A 30 -2.42 -12.40 27.34
C THR A 30 -3.02 -13.30 26.27
N GLU A 31 -4.29 -13.69 26.41
CA GLU A 31 -5.03 -14.45 25.42
C GLU A 31 -5.93 -13.52 24.60
N LEU A 32 -5.58 -13.36 23.32
CA LEU A 32 -6.37 -12.66 22.33
C LEU A 32 -7.48 -13.59 21.84
N ASN A 33 -8.54 -13.73 22.63
CA ASN A 33 -9.78 -14.38 22.18
C ASN A 33 -10.51 -13.48 21.16
N VAL A 34 -9.90 -13.24 20.00
CA VAL A 34 -10.51 -12.48 18.91
C VAL A 34 -11.55 -13.39 18.26
N ALA A 35 -12.80 -13.30 18.72
CA ALA A 35 -13.92 -13.85 17.97
C ALA A 35 -14.03 -13.08 16.65
N THR A 36 -13.30 -13.54 15.63
CA THR A 36 -13.17 -12.91 14.30
C THR A 36 -14.41 -13.08 13.44
N LYS A 37 -15.31 -14.00 13.80
CA LYS A 37 -16.50 -14.33 13.00
C LYS A 37 -17.43 -13.11 12.87
N GLY A 38 -17.37 -12.45 11.71
CA GLY A 38 -18.25 -11.34 11.29
C GLY A 38 -18.13 -10.01 12.05
N LYS A 39 -17.23 -9.86 13.04
CA LYS A 39 -17.16 -8.65 13.89
C LYS A 39 -15.88 -7.86 13.69
N ILE A 40 -16.03 -6.64 13.16
CA ILE A 40 -14.95 -5.68 12.90
C ILE A 40 -14.32 -5.15 14.20
N GLY A 41 -15.11 -4.97 15.26
CA GLY A 41 -14.69 -4.37 16.53
C GLY A 41 -13.53 -5.09 17.22
N PRO A 42 -13.63 -6.41 17.45
CA PRO A 42 -12.55 -7.23 18.02
C PRO A 42 -11.26 -7.16 17.20
N VAL A 43 -11.34 -7.33 15.87
CA VAL A 43 -10.17 -7.26 14.98
C VAL A 43 -9.49 -5.90 15.06
N ARG A 44 -10.26 -4.81 15.06
CA ARG A 44 -9.71 -3.46 15.23
C ARG A 44 -8.98 -3.29 16.56
N ARG A 45 -9.49 -3.87 17.64
CA ARG A 45 -8.86 -3.81 18.97
C ARG A 45 -7.57 -4.63 18.98
N ALA A 46 -7.59 -5.84 18.42
CA ALA A 46 -6.42 -6.69 18.28
C ALA A 46 -5.29 -5.97 17.55
N ILE A 47 -5.55 -5.35 16.39
CA ILE A 47 -4.57 -4.54 15.63
C ILE A 47 -4.00 -3.39 16.49
N SER A 48 -4.80 -2.77 17.35
CA SER A 48 -4.35 -1.66 18.18
C SER A 48 -3.47 -2.09 19.36
N SER A 49 -3.73 -3.27 19.92
CA SER A 49 -3.01 -3.87 21.06
C SER A 49 -1.84 -4.76 20.64
N VAL A 50 -1.47 -4.79 19.36
CA VAL A 50 -0.30 -5.52 18.87
C VAL A 50 0.98 -5.02 19.54
N THR A 51 1.76 -5.97 20.05
CA THR A 51 3.12 -5.82 20.59
C THR A 51 4.11 -6.68 19.81
N LYS A 52 5.41 -6.58 20.09
CA LYS A 52 6.44 -7.40 19.42
C LYS A 52 6.22 -8.89 19.64
N ASP A 53 5.86 -9.26 20.86
CA ASP A 53 5.75 -10.66 21.29
C ASP A 53 4.50 -11.35 20.73
N ASN A 54 3.44 -10.58 20.45
CA ASN A 54 2.15 -11.10 19.97
C ASN A 54 1.90 -10.82 18.48
N PHE A 55 2.86 -10.21 17.77
CA PHE A 55 2.68 -9.77 16.38
C PHE A 55 2.29 -10.93 15.46
N SER A 56 3.07 -12.02 15.49
CA SER A 56 2.83 -13.21 14.65
C SER A 56 1.48 -13.88 14.95
N ALA A 57 1.17 -14.09 16.23
CA ALA A 57 -0.10 -14.69 16.66
C ALA A 57 -1.30 -13.85 16.20
N THR A 58 -1.24 -12.53 16.36
CA THR A 58 -2.32 -11.62 15.93
C THR A 58 -2.52 -11.64 14.42
N LEU A 59 -1.45 -11.76 13.64
CA LEU A 59 -1.56 -11.83 12.19
C LEU A 59 -2.29 -13.09 11.75
N ALA A 60 -1.94 -14.25 12.33
CA ALA A 60 -2.56 -15.53 12.02
C ALA A 60 -4.06 -15.55 12.36
N GLU A 61 -4.45 -14.95 13.48
CA GLU A 61 -5.87 -14.89 13.88
C GLU A 61 -6.70 -13.95 12.99
N ILE A 62 -6.13 -12.82 12.58
CA ILE A 62 -6.84 -11.77 11.84
C ILE A 62 -6.91 -12.09 10.33
N GLU A 63 -5.99 -12.88 9.81
CA GLU A 63 -5.87 -13.17 8.37
C GLU A 63 -7.13 -13.78 7.75
N PRO A 64 -7.78 -14.81 8.34
CA PRO A 64 -9.01 -15.38 7.78
C PRO A 64 -10.12 -14.32 7.63
N PHE A 65 -10.24 -13.42 8.60
CA PHE A 65 -11.21 -12.33 8.53
C PHE A 65 -10.88 -11.36 7.39
N LEU A 66 -9.62 -10.98 7.23
CA LEU A 66 -9.20 -10.09 6.13
C LEU A 66 -9.43 -10.73 4.76
N LEU A 67 -9.26 -12.05 4.63
CA LEU A 67 -9.45 -12.75 3.36
C LEU A 67 -10.93 -12.86 2.95
N GLU A 68 -11.81 -13.21 3.89
CA GLU A 68 -13.17 -13.63 3.57
C GLU A 68 -14.24 -12.57 3.84
N ASP A 69 -14.20 -11.94 5.01
CA ASP A 69 -15.34 -11.20 5.57
C ASP A 69 -15.19 -9.67 5.46
N THR A 70 -14.04 -9.17 5.00
CA THR A 70 -13.77 -7.72 5.04
C THR A 70 -14.15 -6.96 3.78
N GLY A 71 -14.72 -5.77 4.00
CA GLY A 71 -14.87 -4.75 2.97
C GLY A 71 -13.57 -4.00 2.67
N ILE A 72 -13.48 -3.43 1.46
CA ILE A 72 -12.27 -2.79 0.92
C ILE A 72 -11.72 -1.65 1.80
N THR A 73 -12.61 -0.87 2.42
CA THR A 73 -12.22 0.28 3.26
C THR A 73 -11.61 -0.17 4.58
N PHE A 74 -12.13 -1.25 5.17
CA PHE A 74 -11.60 -1.84 6.39
C PHE A 74 -10.27 -2.51 6.09
N TYR A 75 -10.20 -3.36 5.07
CA TYR A 75 -8.97 -4.00 4.60
C TYR A 75 -7.83 -2.98 4.42
N LYS A 76 -8.05 -1.91 3.63
CA LYS A 76 -7.04 -0.87 3.38
C LYS A 76 -6.56 -0.18 4.65
N LYS A 77 -7.46 0.10 5.60
CA LYS A 77 -7.10 0.73 6.88
C LYS A 77 -6.36 -0.24 7.80
N SER A 78 -6.74 -1.51 7.83
CA SER A 78 -6.10 -2.55 8.63
C SER A 78 -4.67 -2.80 8.16
N MET A 79 -4.46 -3.00 6.85
CA MET A 79 -3.11 -3.16 6.27
C MET A 79 -2.21 -1.95 6.56
N ARG A 80 -2.74 -0.72 6.45
CA ARG A 80 -1.97 0.50 6.78
C ARG A 80 -1.59 0.56 8.27
N ARG A 81 -2.48 0.15 9.17
CA ARG A 81 -2.22 0.14 10.62
C ARG A 81 -1.20 -0.92 11.00
N LEU A 82 -1.34 -2.12 10.46
CA LEU A 82 -0.39 -3.22 10.66
C LEU A 82 0.99 -2.84 10.13
N GLY A 83 1.09 -2.29 8.91
CA GLY A 83 2.36 -1.82 8.37
C GLY A 83 3.03 -0.71 9.19
N MET A 84 2.25 0.25 9.71
CA MET A 84 2.80 1.25 10.65
C MET A 84 3.28 0.62 11.95
N LYS A 85 2.51 -0.29 12.54
CA LYS A 85 2.87 -1.00 13.76
C LYS A 85 4.13 -1.85 13.56
N ALA A 86 4.22 -2.59 12.47
CA ALA A 86 5.38 -3.38 12.09
C ALA A 86 6.66 -2.51 12.07
N ARG A 87 6.61 -1.36 11.38
CA ARG A 87 7.72 -0.40 11.32
C ARG A 87 8.10 0.17 12.68
N VAL A 88 7.12 0.57 13.50
CA VAL A 88 7.36 1.11 14.85
C VAL A 88 7.96 0.05 15.77
N LEU A 89 7.52 -1.20 15.64
CA LEU A 89 8.00 -2.31 16.43
C LEU A 89 9.33 -2.89 15.93
N GLY A 90 9.76 -2.52 14.72
CA GLY A 90 10.96 -3.07 14.07
C GLY A 90 10.77 -4.53 13.63
N VAL A 91 9.52 -4.95 13.38
CA VAL A 91 9.17 -6.30 12.92
C VAL A 91 8.79 -6.20 11.44
N GLU A 92 9.22 -7.18 10.64
CA GLU A 92 8.87 -7.24 9.23
C GLU A 92 7.50 -7.92 9.05
N MET A 93 6.67 -7.35 8.18
CA MET A 93 5.36 -7.93 7.83
C MET A 93 5.54 -8.78 6.57
N PRO A 94 5.01 -10.02 6.52
CA PRO A 94 5.11 -10.85 5.33
C PRO A 94 4.53 -10.15 4.10
N ALA A 95 5.24 -10.21 2.97
CA ALA A 95 4.85 -9.53 1.74
C ALA A 95 3.52 -10.05 1.16
N ASP A 96 3.23 -11.32 1.41
CA ASP A 96 2.03 -11.99 0.89
C ASP A 96 0.84 -11.95 1.87
N TYR A 97 0.98 -11.28 3.02
CA TYR A 97 -0.07 -11.24 4.03
C TYR A 97 -1.37 -10.62 3.50
N ALA A 98 -2.46 -11.40 3.60
CA ALA A 98 -3.82 -11.02 3.19
C ALA A 98 -3.94 -10.49 1.73
N ARG A 99 -2.96 -10.79 0.87
CA ARG A 99 -2.94 -10.33 -0.54
C ARG A 99 -4.14 -10.85 -1.33
N ASP A 100 -4.62 -12.04 -0.97
CA ASP A 100 -5.72 -12.71 -1.64
C ASP A 100 -7.13 -12.34 -1.16
N ALA A 101 -7.27 -11.20 -0.47
CA ALA A 101 -8.56 -10.75 0.02
C ALA A 101 -9.61 -10.61 -1.12
N LYS A 102 -10.80 -11.19 -0.90
CA LYS A 102 -11.93 -11.18 -1.86
C LYS A 102 -12.30 -9.76 -2.29
N CYS A 103 -12.21 -8.79 -1.38
CA CYS A 103 -12.52 -7.40 -1.67
C CYS A 103 -11.57 -6.71 -2.65
N THR A 104 -10.38 -7.28 -2.89
CA THR A 104 -9.37 -6.72 -3.82
C THR A 104 -9.30 -7.44 -5.15
N ALA A 105 -9.93 -8.61 -5.30
CA ALA A 105 -9.86 -9.45 -6.50
C ALA A 105 -10.16 -8.66 -7.79
N LYS A 106 -11.30 -7.97 -7.85
CA LYS A 106 -11.70 -7.15 -9.01
C LYS A 106 -10.71 -6.03 -9.34
N ARG A 107 -10.01 -5.48 -8.34
CA ARG A 107 -9.01 -4.43 -8.57
C ARG A 107 -7.72 -5.04 -9.10
N ARG A 108 -7.31 -6.20 -8.57
CA ARG A 108 -6.14 -6.94 -9.03
C ARG A 108 -6.30 -7.35 -10.48
N GLU A 109 -7.42 -7.98 -10.84
CA GLU A 109 -7.74 -8.35 -12.23
C GLU A 109 -7.61 -7.17 -13.21
N LYS A 110 -8.16 -6.00 -12.86
CA LYS A 110 -8.04 -4.79 -13.70
C LYS A 110 -6.61 -4.28 -13.80
N GLN A 111 -5.85 -4.36 -12.72
CA GLN A 111 -4.46 -3.92 -12.68
C GLN A 111 -3.58 -4.90 -13.47
N ASP A 112 -3.80 -6.20 -13.33
CA ASP A 112 -3.08 -7.25 -14.04
C ASP A 112 -3.34 -7.15 -15.54
N ALA A 113 -4.60 -6.96 -15.95
CA ALA A 113 -4.95 -6.70 -17.34
C ALA A 113 -4.29 -5.42 -17.88
N PHE A 114 -4.26 -4.33 -17.10
CA PHE A 114 -3.58 -3.10 -17.50
C PHE A 114 -2.06 -3.29 -17.63
N CYS A 115 -1.44 -4.02 -16.70
CA CYS A 115 -0.01 -4.33 -16.74
C CYS A 115 0.34 -5.22 -17.94
N GLN A 116 -0.53 -6.18 -18.30
CA GLN A 116 -0.36 -7.00 -19.51
C GLN A 116 -0.42 -6.14 -20.77
N ILE A 117 -1.47 -5.31 -20.92
CA ILE A 117 -1.61 -4.41 -22.07
C ILE A 117 -0.40 -3.47 -22.19
N LYS A 118 0.06 -2.89 -21.08
CA LYS A 118 1.22 -2.00 -21.08
C LYS A 118 2.53 -2.72 -21.37
N ALA A 119 2.68 -3.96 -20.92
CA ALA A 119 3.85 -4.78 -21.24
C ALA A 119 3.88 -5.14 -22.74
N GLU A 120 2.73 -5.48 -23.31
CA GLU A 120 2.60 -5.74 -24.76
C GLU A 120 2.89 -4.49 -25.59
N GLU A 121 2.36 -3.33 -25.21
CA GLU A 121 2.64 -2.04 -25.87
C GLU A 121 4.13 -1.68 -25.81
N ALA A 122 4.77 -1.89 -24.66
CA ALA A 122 6.20 -1.64 -24.50
C ALA A 122 7.06 -2.64 -25.31
N ALA A 123 6.65 -3.90 -25.39
CA ALA A 123 7.32 -4.90 -26.22
C ALA A 123 7.18 -4.60 -27.71
N ALA A 124 6.00 -4.16 -28.16
CA ALA A 124 5.77 -3.76 -29.55
C ALA A 124 6.56 -2.50 -29.93
N ALA A 125 6.62 -1.50 -29.05
CA ALA A 125 7.43 -0.30 -29.27
C ALA A 125 8.93 -0.61 -29.28
N ALA A 126 9.40 -1.51 -28.41
CA ALA A 126 10.79 -1.96 -28.41
C ALA A 126 11.13 -2.76 -29.67
N ALA A 127 10.20 -3.59 -30.16
CA ALA A 127 10.37 -4.33 -31.42
C ALA A 127 10.43 -3.38 -32.63
N ALA A 128 9.53 -2.39 -32.71
CA ALA A 128 9.53 -1.40 -33.79
C ALA A 128 10.80 -0.53 -33.77
N ALA A 129 11.27 -0.11 -32.59
CA ALA A 129 12.51 0.63 -32.44
C ALA A 129 13.73 -0.20 -32.86
N ALA A 130 13.78 -1.49 -32.50
CA ALA A 130 14.86 -2.39 -32.91
C ALA A 130 14.84 -2.66 -34.43
N GLU A 131 13.67 -2.72 -35.05
CA GLU A 131 13.52 -2.93 -36.50
C GLU A 131 13.92 -1.67 -37.28
N GLU A 132 13.59 -0.48 -36.78
CA GLU A 132 14.00 0.80 -37.35
C GLU A 132 15.51 1.04 -37.20
N GLU A 133 16.10 0.64 -36.07
CA GLU A 133 17.54 0.71 -35.82
C GLU A 133 18.32 -0.30 -36.68
N ALA A 134 17.77 -1.51 -36.89
CA ALA A 134 18.34 -2.49 -37.82
C ALA A 134 18.26 -2.05 -39.29
N ALA A 135 17.15 -1.39 -39.69
CA ALA A 135 17.02 -0.83 -41.03
C ALA A 135 17.96 0.36 -41.27
N ALA A 136 18.17 1.20 -40.25
CA ALA A 136 19.13 2.30 -40.31
C ALA A 136 20.57 1.79 -40.42
N ALA A 137 20.95 0.77 -39.63
CA ALA A 137 22.26 0.15 -39.70
C ALA A 137 22.53 -0.50 -41.07
N ALA A 138 21.55 -1.19 -41.65
CA ALA A 138 21.68 -1.79 -42.97
C ALA A 138 21.85 -0.73 -44.08
N ALA A 139 21.12 0.39 -44.01
CA ALA A 139 21.24 1.48 -44.97
C ALA A 139 22.60 2.21 -44.87
N GLU A 140 23.17 2.31 -43.67
CA GLU A 140 24.48 2.93 -43.46
C GLU A 140 25.62 2.01 -43.96
N GLU A 141 25.47 0.69 -43.81
CA GLU A 141 26.42 -0.31 -44.33
C GLU A 141 26.38 -0.39 -45.87
N GLU A 142 25.20 -0.27 -46.48
CA GLU A 142 25.04 -0.24 -47.94
C GLU A 142 25.61 1.06 -48.56
N ALA A 143 25.48 2.18 -47.85
CA ALA A 143 26.10 3.45 -48.26
C ALA A 143 27.64 3.43 -48.13
N ALA A 144 28.18 2.76 -47.09
CA ALA A 144 29.63 2.61 -46.92
C ALA A 144 30.25 1.70 -48.00
N ALA A 145 29.58 0.61 -48.38
CA ALA A 145 30.04 -0.30 -49.43
C ALA A 145 30.08 0.36 -50.83
N ALA A 146 29.11 1.24 -51.13
CA ALA A 146 29.08 1.98 -52.39
C ALA A 146 30.23 3.00 -52.52
N VAL A 147 30.72 3.55 -51.40
CA VAL A 147 31.86 4.49 -51.38
C VAL A 147 33.20 3.75 -51.53
N GLU A 148 33.31 2.51 -51.04
CA GLU A 148 34.53 1.71 -51.18
C GLU A 148 34.73 1.21 -52.62
N GLU A 149 33.66 0.84 -53.32
CA GLU A 149 33.70 0.37 -54.72
C GLU A 149 34.07 1.49 -55.72
N GLU A 150 33.70 2.75 -55.43
CA GLU A 150 34.07 3.91 -56.26
C GLU A 150 35.57 4.28 -56.10
N SER A 151 36.17 4.02 -54.93
CA SER A 151 37.59 4.30 -54.68
C SER A 151 38.58 3.26 -55.23
N ALA A 152 38.10 2.05 -55.58
CA ALA A 152 38.93 0.99 -56.15
C ALA A 152 39.09 1.06 -57.69
N THR A 153 38.42 2.00 -58.35
CA THR A 153 38.43 2.11 -59.83
C THR A 153 39.36 3.22 -60.35
N GLU A 154 40.08 3.95 -59.48
CA GLU A 154 40.95 5.08 -59.89
C GLU A 154 42.46 4.91 -59.57
N GLU A 155 42.98 3.70 -59.34
CA GLU A 155 44.44 3.47 -59.19
C GLU A 155 45.04 2.55 -60.27
N GLU A 156 45.57 3.23 -61.31
CA GLU A 156 46.72 2.91 -62.17
C GLU A 156 46.64 1.81 -63.27
N PRO A 157 47.44 1.91 -64.37
CA PRO A 157 48.62 2.78 -64.53
C PRO A 157 48.68 3.63 -65.82
N ALA A 158 49.35 4.78 -65.67
CA ALA A 158 49.99 5.48 -66.76
C ALA A 158 51.18 4.65 -67.28
N THR A 159 51.12 4.27 -68.56
CA THR A 159 52.29 3.95 -69.39
C THR A 159 52.06 4.46 -70.80
N GLU A 160 53.16 4.87 -71.46
CA GLU A 160 53.35 5.47 -72.80
C GLU A 160 53.61 6.98 -72.73
N ASP A 161 54.72 7.55 -73.24
CA ASP A 161 55.95 7.07 -73.89
C ASP A 161 56.95 8.25 -73.86
#